data_AF-A0A2U9NVL1-F1
#
_entry.id   AF-A0A2U9NVL1-F1
#
_cell.length_a   1.000
_cell.length_b   1.000
_cell.length_c   1.000
_cell.angle_alpha   90.00
_cell.angle_beta   90.00
_cell.angle_gamma   90.00
#
_symmetry.space_group_name_H-M   'P 1'
#
loop_
_entity.id
_entity.type
_entity.pdbx_description
1 polymer ?
#
loop_
_entity_poly.entity_id
_entity_poly.type
_entity_poly.pdbx_seq_one_letter_code
_entity_poly.pdbx_strand_id
1 'polypeptide(L)' 'MTDVVDSDELLRRMQRARACAEREARVWRERSEGGQGADDAAVRTLAYEVVVRVLDEILTPGARREES' A
#
# COMPACT_ATOMS: atom_id res chain seq x y z
N MET A 1 -23.55 9.88 16.82
CA MET A 1 -22.22 10.41 17.16
C MET A 1 -21.23 9.80 16.20
N THR A 2 -20.78 10.53 15.19
CA THR A 2 -19.54 10.18 14.51
C THR A 2 -18.43 10.32 15.54
N ASP A 3 -17.80 9.22 15.89
CA ASP A 3 -16.62 9.22 16.76
C ASP A 3 -15.57 10.09 16.06
N VAL A 4 -15.31 11.28 16.60
CA VAL A 4 -14.32 12.18 16.04
C VAL A 4 -12.97 11.54 16.31
N VAL A 5 -12.40 10.95 15.27
CA VAL A 5 -11.11 10.30 15.34
C VAL A 5 -10.03 11.37 15.44
N ASP A 6 -9.17 11.26 16.45
CA ASP A 6 -7.99 12.12 16.58
C ASP A 6 -7.00 11.90 15.43
N SER A 7 -6.30 12.95 15.03
CA SER A 7 -5.30 12.93 13.95
C SER A 7 -4.24 11.85 14.14
N ASP A 8 -3.80 11.58 15.37
CA ASP A 8 -2.83 10.52 15.66
C ASP A 8 -3.40 9.14 15.37
N GLU A 9 -4.69 8.96 15.60
CA GLU A 9 -5.38 7.69 15.37
C GLU A 9 -5.67 7.49 13.88
N LEU A 10 -5.87 8.57 13.10
CA LEU A 10 -5.82 8.49 11.64
C LEU A 10 -4.42 8.12 11.14
N LEU A 11 -3.38 8.79 11.64
CA LEU A 11 -1.98 8.52 11.26
C LEU A 11 -1.59 7.07 11.55
N ARG A 12 -1.91 6.55 12.74
CA ARG A 12 -1.68 5.14 13.10
C ARG A 12 -2.40 4.17 12.16
N ARG A 13 -3.64 4.46 11.78
CA ARG A 13 -4.39 3.60 10.84
C ARG A 13 -3.77 3.63 9.44
N MET A 14 -3.35 4.79 8.95
CA MET A 14 -2.69 4.92 7.65
C MET A 14 -1.33 4.20 7.63
N GLN A 15 -0.51 4.38 8.66
CA GLN A 15 0.77 3.66 8.79
C GLN A 15 0.57 2.13 8.85
N ARG A 16 -0.46 1.68 9.58
CA ARG A 16 -0.82 0.25 9.62
C ARG A 16 -1.29 -0.27 8.27
N ALA A 17 -2.10 0.52 7.54
CA ALA A 17 -2.55 0.18 6.19
C ALA A 17 -1.36 0.10 5.22
N ARG A 18 -0.41 1.04 5.30
CA ARG A 18 0.83 1.05 4.51
C ARG A 18 1.64 -0.22 4.75
N ALA A 19 1.92 -0.54 6.01
CA ALA A 19 2.65 -1.76 6.36
C ALA A 19 1.91 -3.04 5.93
N CYS A 20 0.57 -3.02 5.93
CA CYS A 20 -0.23 -4.12 5.40
C CYS A 20 -0.03 -4.28 3.89
N ALA A 21 -0.18 -3.19 3.13
CA ALA A 21 0.00 -3.21 1.68
C ALA A 21 1.41 -3.63 1.26
N GLU A 22 2.46 -3.19 1.96
CA GLU A 22 3.84 -3.63 1.70
C GLU A 22 4.02 -5.15 1.90
N ARG A 23 3.40 -5.72 2.94
CA ARG A 23 3.45 -7.17 3.18
C ARG A 23 2.70 -7.93 2.09
N GLU A 24 1.50 -7.50 1.75
CA GLU A 24 0.70 -8.14 0.71
C GLU A 24 1.39 -8.08 -0.66
N ALA A 25 1.92 -6.91 -1.06
CA ALA A 25 2.69 -6.79 -2.30
C ALA A 25 3.85 -7.79 -2.39
N ARG A 26 4.59 -7.98 -1.29
CA ARG A 26 5.67 -8.98 -1.22
C ARG A 26 5.14 -10.40 -1.35
N VAL A 27 4.08 -10.75 -0.61
CA VAL A 27 3.46 -12.09 -0.65
C VAL A 27 2.95 -12.44 -2.05
N TRP A 28 2.31 -11.50 -2.73
CA TRP A 28 1.80 -11.71 -4.08
C TRP A 28 2.92 -11.77 -5.13
N ARG A 29 4.00 -11.00 -4.93
CA ARG A 29 5.18 -11.08 -5.80
C ARG A 29 5.83 -12.46 -5.74
N GLU A 30 6.06 -12.98 -4.53
CA GLU A 30 6.59 -14.33 -4.30
C GLU A 30 5.68 -15.41 -4.93
N ARG A 31 4.35 -15.23 -4.87
CA ARG A 31 3.40 -16.14 -5.54
C ARG A 31 3.45 -16.05 -7.06
N SER A 32 3.66 -14.86 -7.63
CA SER A 32 3.75 -14.67 -9.08
C SER A 32 4.96 -15.42 -9.66
N GLU A 33 6.06 -15.47 -8.90
CA GLU A 33 7.27 -16.22 -9.25
C GLU A 33 7.08 -17.75 -9.17
N GLY A 34 6.09 -18.22 -8.40
CA GLY A 34 5.73 -19.63 -8.23
C GLY A 34 4.89 -20.25 -9.37
N GLY A 35 4.57 -19.48 -10.41
CA GLY A 35 4.09 -19.98 -11.71
C GLY A 35 2.59 -20.30 -11.83
N GLN A 36 1.84 -20.51 -10.75
CA GLN A 36 0.38 -20.71 -10.80
C GLN A 36 -0.38 -19.42 -10.47
N GLY A 37 -1.21 -18.94 -11.39
CA GLY A 37 -1.97 -17.70 -11.21
C GLY A 37 -1.10 -16.43 -11.27
N ALA A 38 0.00 -16.49 -12.02
CA ALA A 38 1.00 -15.41 -12.10
C ALA A 38 0.39 -14.05 -12.50
N ASP A 39 -0.58 -14.04 -13.42
CA ASP A 39 -1.26 -12.81 -13.84
C ASP A 39 -2.11 -12.18 -12.73
N ASP A 40 -2.90 -12.99 -11.99
CA ASP A 40 -3.69 -12.49 -10.84
C ASP A 40 -2.76 -12.00 -9.73
N ALA A 41 -1.68 -12.75 -9.47
CA ALA A 41 -0.66 -12.36 -8.51
C ALA A 41 0.03 -11.05 -8.90
N ALA A 42 0.37 -10.85 -10.18
CA ALA A 42 0.96 -9.61 -10.68
C ALA A 42 0.00 -8.41 -10.55
N VAL A 43 -1.28 -8.59 -10.88
CA VAL A 43 -2.31 -7.54 -10.70
C VAL A 43 -2.45 -7.17 -9.24
N ARG A 44 -2.46 -8.15 -8.33
CA ARG A 44 -2.53 -7.90 -6.88
C ARG A 44 -1.27 -7.20 -6.37
N THR A 45 -0.08 -7.60 -6.81
CA THR A 45 1.17 -6.89 -6.48
C THR A 45 1.09 -5.43 -6.89
N LEU A 46 0.68 -5.14 -8.13
CA LEU A 46 0.54 -3.77 -8.62
C LEU A 46 -0.49 -2.97 -7.80
N ALA A 47 -1.64 -3.58 -7.47
CA ALA A 47 -2.68 -2.93 -6.69
C ALA A 47 -2.17 -2.50 -5.30
N TYR A 48 -1.46 -3.38 -4.60
CA TYR A 48 -0.89 -3.06 -3.29
C TYR A 48 0.25 -2.05 -3.39
N GLU A 49 1.08 -2.09 -4.43
CA GLU A 49 2.11 -1.08 -4.68
C GLU A 49 1.51 0.32 -4.92
N VAL A 50 0.40 0.41 -5.65
CA VAL A 50 -0.34 1.68 -5.84
C VAL A 50 -0.86 2.21 -4.50
N VAL A 51 -1.41 1.35 -3.65
CA VAL A 51 -1.86 1.77 -2.30
C VAL A 51 -0.69 2.29 -1.46
N VAL A 52 0.46 1.62 -1.48
CA VAL A 52 1.67 2.11 -0.81
C VAL A 52 2.05 3.50 -1.33
N ARG A 53 2.07 3.69 -2.65
CA ARG A 53 2.40 4.99 -3.27
C ARG A 53 1.47 6.12 -2.83
N VAL A 54 0.17 5.87 -2.80
CA VAL A 54 -0.82 6.87 -2.37
C VAL A 54 -0.64 7.19 -0.89
N LEU A 55 -0.45 6.17 -0.05
CA LEU A 55 -0.21 6.38 1.38
C LEU A 55 1.11 7.11 1.65
N ASP A 56 2.17 6.82 0.88
CA ASP A 56 3.44 7.54 0.96
C ASP A 56 3.27 9.02 0.65
N GLU A 57 2.54 9.38 -0.40
CA GLU A 57 2.29 10.78 -0.75
C GLU A 57 1.42 11.49 0.30
N ILE A 58 0.42 10.81 0.86
CA ILE A 58 -0.43 11.37 1.94
C ILE A 58 0.39 11.59 3.22
N LEU A 59 1.24 10.63 3.59
CA LEU A 59 2.03 10.66 4.82
C LEU A 59 3.27 11.53 4.70
N THR A 60 3.83 11.66 3.50
CA THR A 60 5.03 12.42 3.20
C THR A 60 4.88 13.07 1.82
N PRO A 61 4.16 14.20 1.76
CA PRO A 61 3.93 14.91 0.50
C PRO A 61 5.23 15.26 -0.21
N GLY A 62 5.31 14.97 -1.50
CA GLY A 62 6.51 15.17 -2.32
C GLY A 62 7.62 14.15 -2.11
N ALA A 63 7.41 13.08 -1.32
CA ALA A 63 8.37 11.98 -1.19
C ALA A 63 8.71 11.33 -2.53
N ARG A 64 7.78 11.37 -3.48
CA ARG A 64 8.01 10.91 -4.84
C ARG A 64 7.87 12.12 -5.77
N ARG A 65 8.96 12.85 -5.99
CA ARG A 65 9.06 13.82 -7.10
C ARG A 65 8.54 13.12 -8.34
N GLU A 66 7.53 13.71 -8.96
CA GLU A 66 7.01 13.25 -10.24
C GLU A 66 8.19 13.10 -11.20
N GLU A 67 8.43 11.88 -11.67
CA GLU A 67 9.23 11.64 -12.85
C GLU A 67 8.43 12.25 -14.02
N SER A 68 8.65 13.54 -14.28
CA SER A 68 8.12 14.29 -15.43
C SER A 68 8.81 13.88 -16.73
#